data_AF-A0A3D3XQB0-F1
#
_entry.id   AF-A0A3D3XQB0-F1
#
_cell.length_a   1.000
_cell.length_b   1.000
_cell.length_c   1.000
_cell.angle_alpha   90.00
_cell.angle_beta   90.00
_cell.angle_gamma   90.00
#
_symmetry.space_group_name_H-M   'P 1'
#
loop_
_entity.id
_entity.type
_entity.pdbx_description
1 polymer ?
#
loop_
_entity_poly.entity_id
_entity_poly.type
_entity_poly.pdbx_seq_one_letter_code
_entity_poly.pdbx_strand_id
1 'polypeptide(L)'
;METYKAKADGSPDIQDMVRRLNSFDLAVVAKPTKAFSELDKYLLDQFLMGGGHLMWFVDGVHAEMDSLSFGPEFLAYPTYFDLNLTDLLFKYGVRVNTNLIQDIRCAGINDRRSISPWVYFPLLGPTTHPAVANLNAVKGEFVSTLDTLEAPGILKTPLLLSSTNAKSTPAPHTVSLGSLYNRPDPRTFRIKDLLAGVLLEGIFESTYANRIAPRKAGNALPQIKESAPTSIAVFSDGDIIRNQVNLINPELPRGQPLPLGFDQYTNIQYGNDDLLMNLTDYMLDDRGLMETRTRDIKLRLLNEDKLSNEAAKWKAINVALPEVLLLLVASLLTLYRRRKYAR
;
A
#
# COMPACT_ATOMS: atom_id res chain seq x y z
N MET A 1 8.25 -16.23 -17.90
CA MET A 1 7.66 -17.33 -17.11
C MET A 1 7.22 -18.36 -18.13
N GLU A 2 7.94 -19.47 -18.34
CA GLU A 2 7.51 -20.50 -19.30
C GLU A 2 6.79 -21.63 -18.56
N THR A 3 5.68 -21.29 -17.90
CA THR A 3 4.76 -22.28 -17.33
C THR A 3 3.52 -22.33 -18.19
N TYR A 4 3.70 -22.71 -19.46
CA TYR A 4 2.62 -23.10 -20.34
C TYR A 4 2.70 -24.62 -20.55
N LYS A 5 1.54 -25.27 -20.61
CA LYS A 5 1.49 -26.64 -21.12
C LYS A 5 1.96 -26.56 -22.58
N ALA A 6 3.09 -27.17 -22.90
CA ALA A 6 3.55 -27.23 -24.28
C ALA A 6 2.70 -28.26 -25.04
N LYS A 7 2.32 -27.93 -26.27
CA LYS A 7 1.85 -28.92 -27.24
C LYS A 7 3.00 -29.86 -27.59
N ALA A 8 2.69 -30.97 -28.27
CA ALA A 8 3.69 -31.98 -28.64
C ALA A 8 4.85 -31.43 -29.51
N ASP A 9 4.68 -30.24 -30.11
CA ASP A 9 5.66 -29.52 -30.91
C ASP A 9 6.53 -28.52 -30.10
N GLY A 10 6.36 -28.46 -28.78
CA GLY A 10 7.06 -27.51 -27.91
C GLY A 10 6.49 -26.08 -27.93
N SER A 11 5.44 -25.81 -28.72
CA SER A 11 4.75 -24.52 -28.72
C SER A 11 3.79 -24.39 -27.53
N PRO A 12 3.53 -23.16 -27.02
CA PRO A 12 2.57 -22.96 -25.95
C PRO A 12 1.15 -23.39 -26.33
N ASP A 13 0.48 -24.14 -25.44
CA ASP A 13 -0.94 -24.46 -25.56
C ASP A 13 -1.81 -23.29 -25.08
N ILE A 14 -2.01 -22.33 -25.98
CA ILE A 14 -2.68 -21.07 -25.69
C ILE A 14 -4.17 -21.26 -25.38
N GLN A 15 -4.80 -22.30 -25.93
CA GLN A 15 -6.21 -22.60 -25.62
C GLN A 15 -6.38 -23.10 -24.18
N ASP A 16 -5.46 -23.93 -23.69
CA ASP A 16 -5.47 -24.36 -22.29
C ASP A 16 -5.19 -23.18 -21.34
N MET A 17 -4.26 -22.28 -21.69
CA MET A 17 -4.01 -21.07 -20.90
C MET A 17 -5.23 -20.17 -20.81
N VAL A 18 -5.89 -19.88 -21.93
CA VAL A 18 -7.11 -19.05 -21.96
C VAL A 18 -8.23 -19.72 -21.17
N ARG A 19 -8.40 -21.04 -21.31
CA ARG A 19 -9.40 -21.78 -20.53
C ARG A 19 -9.12 -21.71 -19.03
N ARG A 20 -7.87 -21.80 -18.61
CA ARG A 20 -7.47 -21.68 -17.20
C ARG A 20 -7.67 -20.26 -16.67
N LEU A 21 -7.24 -19.25 -17.43
CA LEU A 21 -7.46 -17.84 -17.06
C LEU A 21 -8.95 -17.56 -16.90
N ASN A 22 -9.78 -17.97 -17.86
CA ASN A 22 -11.23 -17.78 -17.79
C ASN A 22 -11.94 -18.66 -16.75
N SER A 23 -11.23 -19.53 -16.02
CA SER A 23 -11.79 -20.30 -14.90
C SER A 23 -11.64 -19.61 -13.54
N PHE A 24 -10.91 -18.50 -13.50
CA PHE A 24 -10.73 -17.67 -12.32
C PHE A 24 -11.39 -16.31 -12.55
N ASP A 25 -11.86 -15.69 -11.47
CA ASP A 25 -12.48 -14.36 -11.53
C ASP A 25 -11.47 -13.24 -11.22
N LEU A 26 -10.38 -13.56 -10.51
CA LEU A 26 -9.33 -12.62 -10.10
C LEU A 26 -7.94 -13.18 -10.41
N ALA A 27 -7.06 -12.35 -10.99
CA ALA A 27 -5.64 -12.65 -11.11
C ALA A 27 -4.78 -11.62 -10.36
N VAL A 28 -3.80 -12.14 -9.60
CA VAL A 28 -2.86 -11.34 -8.81
C VAL A 28 -1.46 -11.45 -9.40
N VAL A 29 -0.88 -10.32 -9.78
CA VAL A 29 0.50 -10.21 -10.24
C VAL A 29 1.37 -9.71 -9.08
N ALA A 30 2.00 -10.66 -8.40
CA ALA A 30 2.83 -10.43 -7.22
C ALA A 30 4.29 -10.19 -7.58
N LYS A 31 4.78 -8.96 -7.39
CA LYS A 31 6.20 -8.55 -7.50
C LYS A 31 6.92 -9.17 -8.72
N PRO A 32 6.50 -8.85 -9.95
CA PRO A 32 7.14 -9.42 -11.12
C PRO A 32 8.59 -8.93 -11.25
N THR A 33 9.52 -9.85 -11.54
CA THR A 33 10.95 -9.57 -11.70
C THR A 33 11.46 -9.80 -13.12
N LYS A 34 10.64 -10.38 -13.99
CA LYS A 34 10.98 -10.69 -15.39
C LYS A 34 10.09 -9.92 -16.33
N ALA A 35 10.64 -9.54 -17.48
CA ALA A 35 9.90 -8.87 -18.55
C ALA A 35 8.70 -9.71 -19.03
N PHE A 36 7.56 -9.06 -19.21
CA PHE A 36 6.36 -9.68 -19.80
C PHE A 36 6.50 -9.77 -21.31
N SER A 37 6.16 -10.94 -21.85
CA SER A 37 6.06 -11.10 -23.30
C SER A 37 4.78 -10.45 -23.83
N GLU A 38 4.74 -10.11 -25.12
CA GLU A 38 3.52 -9.61 -25.76
C GLU A 38 2.35 -10.61 -25.68
N LEU A 39 2.66 -11.91 -25.61
CA LEU A 39 1.62 -12.93 -25.41
C LEU A 39 1.05 -12.87 -23.99
N ASP A 40 1.89 -12.73 -22.97
CA ASP A 40 1.43 -12.65 -21.57
C ASP A 40 0.58 -11.39 -21.35
N LYS A 41 1.02 -10.26 -21.91
CA LYS A 41 0.24 -9.00 -21.88
C LYS A 41 -1.10 -9.14 -22.59
N TYR A 42 -1.11 -9.78 -23.76
CA TYR A 42 -2.35 -10.05 -24.49
C TYR A 42 -3.30 -10.94 -23.69
N LEU A 43 -2.80 -11.98 -23.02
CA LEU A 43 -3.63 -12.87 -22.21
C LEU A 43 -4.23 -12.16 -21.00
N LEU A 44 -3.47 -11.33 -20.29
CA LEU A 44 -3.97 -10.54 -19.16
C LEU A 44 -4.98 -9.47 -19.62
N ASP A 45 -4.73 -8.82 -20.75
CA ASP A 45 -5.65 -7.88 -21.36
C ASP A 45 -6.97 -8.58 -21.72
N GLN A 46 -6.93 -9.73 -22.41
CA GLN A 46 -8.16 -10.45 -22.76
C GLN A 46 -8.89 -11.04 -21.56
N PHE A 47 -8.16 -11.44 -20.51
CA PHE A 47 -8.75 -11.85 -19.23
C PHE A 47 -9.56 -10.70 -18.60
N LEU A 48 -8.97 -9.50 -18.54
CA LEU A 48 -9.65 -8.29 -18.10
C LEU A 48 -10.86 -7.96 -18.99
N MET A 49 -10.70 -8.03 -20.32
CA MET A 49 -11.79 -7.78 -21.26
C MET A 49 -12.95 -8.78 -21.07
N GLY A 50 -12.66 -10.01 -20.66
CA GLY A 50 -13.65 -11.03 -20.33
C GLY A 50 -14.43 -10.76 -19.04
N GLY A 51 -14.10 -9.70 -18.29
CA GLY A 51 -14.71 -9.36 -17.00
C GLY A 51 -13.90 -9.81 -15.79
N GLY A 52 -12.74 -10.45 -15.98
CA GLY A 52 -11.86 -10.81 -14.87
C GLY A 52 -11.24 -9.57 -14.22
N HIS A 53 -10.94 -9.66 -12.92
CA HIS A 53 -10.38 -8.56 -12.14
C HIS A 53 -8.85 -8.73 -11.99
N LEU A 54 -8.10 -7.62 -11.92
CA LEU A 54 -6.63 -7.67 -11.84
C LEU A 54 -6.09 -6.93 -10.61
N MET A 55 -5.17 -7.55 -9.87
CA MET A 55 -4.36 -6.87 -8.85
C MET A 55 -2.89 -6.87 -9.25
N TRP A 56 -2.28 -5.69 -9.23
CA TRP A 56 -0.87 -5.47 -9.55
C TRP A 56 -0.12 -5.01 -8.31
N PHE A 57 0.92 -5.75 -7.94
CA PHE A 57 1.88 -5.35 -6.91
C PHE A 57 3.24 -5.25 -7.58
N VAL A 58 3.64 -4.03 -7.95
CA VAL A 58 4.80 -3.80 -8.83
C VAL A 58 5.75 -2.79 -8.21
N ASP A 59 7.03 -3.16 -8.15
CA ASP A 59 8.08 -2.28 -7.67
C ASP A 59 8.49 -1.28 -8.76
N GLY A 60 8.50 0.01 -8.42
CA GLY A 60 9.05 1.05 -9.28
C GLY A 60 10.59 1.03 -9.33
N VAL A 61 11.19 0.64 -8.21
CA VAL A 61 12.63 0.71 -7.94
C VAL A 61 13.07 -0.59 -7.28
N HIS A 62 14.19 -1.14 -7.71
CA HIS A 62 14.78 -2.28 -7.02
C HIS A 62 15.53 -1.81 -5.78
N ALA A 63 14.93 -2.09 -4.63
CA ALA A 63 15.49 -1.85 -3.32
C ALA A 63 15.08 -2.98 -2.38
N GLU A 64 16.06 -3.71 -1.88
CA GLU A 64 15.82 -4.87 -1.02
C GLU A 64 16.58 -4.70 0.29
N MET A 65 15.93 -5.07 1.40
CA MET A 65 16.55 -5.03 2.72
C MET A 65 17.76 -5.99 2.81
N ASP A 66 17.72 -7.10 2.08
CA ASP A 66 18.79 -8.10 2.04
C ASP A 66 20.10 -7.51 1.50
N SER A 67 20.03 -6.50 0.60
CA SER A 67 21.21 -5.80 0.09
C SER A 67 22.00 -5.09 1.20
N LEU A 68 21.32 -4.61 2.25
CA LEU A 68 21.95 -3.97 3.41
C LEU A 68 22.63 -4.98 4.36
N SER A 69 22.39 -6.28 4.18
CA SER A 69 23.13 -7.32 4.92
C SER A 69 24.54 -7.52 4.36
N PHE A 70 24.78 -7.17 3.09
CA PHE A 70 26.07 -7.31 2.42
C PHE A 70 26.94 -6.04 2.48
N GLY A 71 26.34 -4.87 2.71
CA GLY A 71 27.06 -3.59 2.80
C GLY A 71 26.26 -2.51 3.54
N PRO A 72 26.94 -1.44 4.01
CA PRO A 72 26.29 -0.35 4.76
C PRO A 72 25.37 0.51 3.91
N GLU A 73 25.47 0.41 2.58
CA GLU A 73 24.63 1.12 1.62
C GLU A 73 24.47 0.31 0.33
N PHE A 74 23.38 0.53 -0.40
CA PHE A 74 23.18 0.00 -1.74
C PHE A 74 22.60 1.08 -2.66
N LEU A 75 22.80 0.91 -3.96
CA LEU A 75 22.20 1.77 -4.98
C LEU A 75 20.82 1.24 -5.34
N ALA A 76 19.77 2.01 -5.06
CA ALA A 76 18.42 1.74 -5.54
C ALA A 76 18.30 2.26 -6.99
N TYR A 77 17.90 1.40 -7.92
CA TYR A 77 17.84 1.72 -9.35
C TYR A 77 16.47 1.39 -9.95
N PRO A 78 16.02 2.12 -10.99
CA PRO A 78 14.73 1.88 -11.62
C PRO A 78 14.69 0.51 -12.29
N THR A 79 13.68 -0.31 -11.99
CA THR A 79 13.46 -1.63 -12.63
C THR A 79 12.12 -1.74 -13.36
N TYR A 80 11.19 -0.83 -13.10
CA TYR A 80 9.86 -0.87 -13.71
C TYR A 80 9.89 -0.90 -15.24
N PHE A 81 10.82 -0.18 -15.86
CA PHE A 81 10.94 -0.13 -17.32
C PHE A 81 11.36 -1.48 -17.94
N ASP A 82 12.07 -2.32 -17.19
CA ASP A 82 12.54 -3.62 -17.66
C ASP A 82 11.41 -4.66 -17.69
N LEU A 83 10.28 -4.39 -17.03
CA LEU A 83 9.14 -5.30 -16.97
C LEU A 83 8.29 -5.30 -18.24
N ASN A 84 8.45 -4.31 -19.13
CA ASN A 84 7.63 -4.14 -20.34
C ASN A 84 6.11 -4.02 -20.05
N LEU A 85 5.73 -3.49 -18.88
CA LEU A 85 4.31 -3.31 -18.47
C LEU A 85 3.82 -1.87 -18.60
N THR A 86 4.72 -0.92 -18.88
CA THR A 86 4.42 0.51 -18.90
C THR A 86 3.31 0.85 -19.88
N ASP A 87 3.29 0.24 -21.07
CA ASP A 87 2.28 0.49 -22.09
C ASP A 87 0.89 0.00 -21.67
N LEU A 88 0.82 -1.16 -21.03
CA LEU A 88 -0.42 -1.77 -20.53
C LEU A 88 -1.06 -0.91 -19.44
N LEU A 89 -0.31 -0.61 -18.37
CA LEU A 89 -0.83 0.16 -17.23
C LEU A 89 -1.14 1.61 -17.63
N PHE A 90 -0.36 2.20 -18.54
CA PHE A 90 -0.61 3.55 -19.04
C PHE A 90 -1.94 3.63 -19.81
N LYS A 91 -2.28 2.62 -20.63
CA LYS A 91 -3.57 2.55 -21.34
C LYS A 91 -4.75 2.43 -20.36
N TYR A 92 -4.57 1.71 -19.25
CA TYR A 92 -5.59 1.61 -18.20
C TYR A 92 -5.66 2.86 -17.30
N GLY A 93 -4.72 3.79 -17.44
CA GLY A 93 -4.76 5.09 -16.79
C GLY A 93 -3.95 5.18 -15.49
N VAL A 94 -2.93 4.34 -15.32
CA VAL A 94 -2.01 4.40 -14.16
C VAL A 94 -0.56 4.37 -14.60
N ARG A 95 0.27 5.16 -13.92
CA ARG A 95 1.71 5.18 -14.09
C ARG A 95 2.40 4.93 -12.75
N VAL A 96 3.27 3.92 -12.70
CA VAL A 96 4.21 3.73 -11.59
C VAL A 96 5.44 4.60 -11.84
N ASN A 97 5.80 5.43 -10.88
CA ASN A 97 7.01 6.24 -10.96
C ASN A 97 8.22 5.49 -10.41
N THR A 98 9.41 5.88 -10.87
CA THR A 98 10.68 5.30 -10.40
C THR A 98 11.31 6.19 -9.33
N ASN A 99 10.63 6.27 -8.20
CA ASN A 99 11.05 7.02 -7.02
C ASN A 99 10.79 6.18 -5.76
N LEU A 100 11.27 6.66 -4.61
CA LEU A 100 11.03 6.08 -3.31
C LEU A 100 10.30 7.09 -2.43
N ILE A 101 9.22 6.64 -1.80
CA ILE A 101 8.51 7.39 -0.77
C ILE A 101 9.31 7.26 0.53
N GLN A 102 9.69 8.40 1.09
CA GLN A 102 10.22 8.54 2.44
C GLN A 102 9.16 9.22 3.29
N ASP A 103 8.83 8.64 4.44
CA ASP A 103 7.84 9.20 5.36
C ASP A 103 8.40 9.26 6.78
N ILE A 104 8.03 10.30 7.52
CA ILE A 104 8.31 10.38 8.97
C ILE A 104 7.49 9.31 9.70
N ARG A 105 6.25 9.07 9.27
CA ARG A 105 5.41 7.99 9.79
C ARG A 105 5.82 6.67 9.12
N CYS A 106 6.75 5.96 9.75
CA CYS A 106 7.35 4.76 9.18
C CYS A 106 7.43 3.61 10.18
N ALA A 107 7.55 2.39 9.66
CA ALA A 107 7.85 1.21 10.45
C ALA A 107 9.32 1.22 10.90
N GLY A 108 9.58 0.54 12.02
CA GLY A 108 10.93 0.34 12.52
C GLY A 108 11.59 -0.89 11.89
N ILE A 109 12.92 -0.86 11.83
CA ILE A 109 13.71 -2.06 11.61
C ILE A 109 14.60 -2.35 12.82
N ASN A 110 14.90 -3.62 13.05
CA ASN A 110 15.77 -4.03 14.14
C ASN A 110 17.23 -4.06 13.69
N ASP A 111 18.06 -3.16 14.23
CA ASP A 111 19.52 -3.12 13.97
C ASP A 111 20.31 -3.85 15.07
N ARG A 112 19.77 -4.95 15.60
CA ARG A 112 20.31 -5.81 16.69
C ARG A 112 20.46 -5.14 18.06
N ARG A 113 20.57 -3.82 18.14
CA ARG A 113 20.69 -3.03 19.38
C ARG A 113 19.36 -2.42 19.81
N SER A 114 18.60 -1.90 18.85
CA SER A 114 17.32 -1.25 19.05
C SER A 114 16.49 -1.26 17.78
N ILE A 115 15.18 -1.08 17.94
CA ILE A 115 14.26 -0.85 16.83
C ILE A 115 14.32 0.64 16.49
N SER A 116 14.76 0.96 15.27
CA SER A 116 14.92 2.33 14.81
C SER A 116 13.98 2.59 13.63
N PRO A 117 13.31 3.76 13.57
CA PRO A 117 12.40 4.10 12.49
C PRO A 117 13.16 4.18 11.15
N TRP A 118 12.63 3.53 10.12
CA TRP A 118 13.23 3.49 8.80
C TRP A 118 12.35 4.20 7.78
N VAL A 119 12.74 5.41 7.36
CA VAL A 119 11.89 6.31 6.56
C VAL A 119 11.44 5.72 5.22
N TYR A 120 12.13 4.71 4.68
CA TYR A 120 11.73 4.03 3.44
C TYR A 120 10.67 2.96 3.64
N PHE A 121 10.24 2.69 4.88
CA PHE A 121 9.12 1.80 5.19
C PHE A 121 7.91 2.62 5.65
N PRO A 122 7.28 3.38 4.73
CA PRO A 122 6.17 4.25 5.10
C PRO A 122 4.98 3.43 5.61
N LEU A 123 4.27 3.99 6.60
CA LEU A 123 2.98 3.47 7.06
C LEU A 123 1.87 4.19 6.31
N LEU A 124 1.36 3.56 5.26
CA LEU A 124 0.36 4.10 4.37
C LEU A 124 -1.01 4.16 5.06
N GLY A 125 -1.66 5.31 4.95
CA GLY A 125 -3.01 5.54 5.46
C GLY A 125 -4.06 5.11 4.43
N PRO A 126 -5.08 4.33 4.83
CA PRO A 126 -6.21 4.01 3.96
C PRO A 126 -7.10 5.24 3.74
N THR A 127 -7.77 5.27 2.58
CA THR A 127 -8.77 6.28 2.26
C THR A 127 -10.17 5.89 2.78
N THR A 128 -11.20 6.64 2.36
CA THR A 128 -12.60 6.40 2.75
C THR A 128 -13.30 5.32 1.91
N HIS A 129 -12.61 4.69 0.96
CA HIS A 129 -13.22 3.71 0.07
C HIS A 129 -13.60 2.42 0.83
N PRO A 130 -14.76 1.78 0.58
CA PRO A 130 -15.22 0.62 1.35
C PRO A 130 -14.20 -0.53 1.41
N ALA A 131 -13.45 -0.78 0.33
CA ALA A 131 -12.43 -1.82 0.28
C ALA A 131 -11.26 -1.60 1.28
N VAL A 132 -11.04 -0.36 1.74
CA VAL A 132 -9.95 -0.01 2.65
C VAL A 132 -10.42 0.75 3.90
N ALA A 133 -11.72 0.95 4.05
CA ALA A 133 -12.27 1.70 5.17
C ALA A 133 -11.98 0.99 6.49
N ASN A 134 -11.58 1.76 7.51
CA ASN A 134 -11.25 1.28 8.86
C ASN A 134 -10.05 0.29 8.94
N LEU A 135 -9.23 0.20 7.89
CA LEU A 135 -7.99 -0.56 7.98
C LEU A 135 -6.99 0.09 8.94
N ASN A 136 -6.18 -0.75 9.59
CA ASN A 136 -4.94 -0.28 10.20
C ASN A 136 -3.99 0.26 9.12
N ALA A 137 -2.97 1.02 9.54
CA ALA A 137 -1.97 1.48 8.60
C ALA A 137 -1.31 0.29 7.89
N VAL A 138 -1.17 0.38 6.57
CA VAL A 138 -0.55 -0.64 5.74
C VAL A 138 0.94 -0.35 5.70
N LYS A 139 1.76 -1.33 6.07
CA LYS A 139 3.21 -1.21 5.99
C LYS A 139 3.63 -1.46 4.55
N GLY A 140 4.34 -0.51 3.96
CA GLY A 140 5.08 -0.70 2.71
C GLY A 140 6.59 -0.80 2.94
N GLU A 141 7.30 -1.38 1.98
CA GLU A 141 8.74 -1.50 1.93
C GLU A 141 9.25 -0.91 0.61
N PHE A 142 10.01 0.18 0.66
CA PHE A 142 10.57 0.84 -0.53
C PHE A 142 9.52 1.24 -1.59
N VAL A 143 8.36 1.70 -1.13
CA VAL A 143 7.20 2.06 -1.96
C VAL A 143 7.53 3.19 -2.94
N SER A 144 7.09 3.06 -4.19
CA SER A 144 7.15 4.13 -5.19
C SER A 144 5.86 4.98 -5.21
N THR A 145 5.84 6.11 -5.94
CA THR A 145 4.59 6.86 -6.12
C THR A 145 3.84 6.39 -7.37
N LEU A 146 2.51 6.52 -7.35
CA LEU A 146 1.63 6.31 -8.49
C LEU A 146 1.07 7.65 -8.97
N ASP A 147 0.91 7.78 -10.28
CA ASP A 147 0.12 8.84 -10.90
C ASP A 147 -1.07 8.23 -11.64
N THR A 148 -2.23 8.89 -11.53
CA THR A 148 -3.43 8.56 -12.30
C THR A 148 -3.50 9.41 -13.55
N LEU A 149 -3.90 8.81 -14.67
CA LEU A 149 -4.09 9.46 -15.95
C LEU A 149 -5.59 9.48 -16.31
N GLU A 150 -5.98 10.45 -17.11
CA GLU A 150 -7.33 10.50 -17.66
C GLU A 150 -7.54 9.34 -18.63
N ALA A 151 -8.62 8.61 -18.43
CA ALA A 151 -9.04 7.51 -19.29
C ALA A 151 -10.58 7.47 -19.27
N PRO A 152 -11.25 7.52 -20.43
CA PRO A 152 -12.71 7.60 -20.50
C PRO A 152 -13.35 6.32 -19.98
N GLY A 153 -14.43 6.43 -19.21
CA GLY A 153 -15.19 5.26 -18.71
C GLY A 153 -14.58 4.54 -17.50
N ILE A 154 -13.46 5.04 -16.96
CA ILE A 154 -12.77 4.45 -15.80
C ILE A 154 -12.79 5.44 -14.63
N LEU A 155 -13.38 5.05 -13.50
CA LEU A 155 -13.28 5.73 -12.21
C LEU A 155 -11.96 5.33 -11.55
N LYS A 156 -11.21 6.32 -11.02
CA LYS A 156 -9.95 6.06 -10.30
C LYS A 156 -10.11 6.52 -8.87
N THR A 157 -10.04 5.57 -7.95
CA THR A 157 -10.19 5.81 -6.51
C THR A 157 -8.87 5.56 -5.81
N PRO A 158 -8.26 6.55 -5.15
CA PRO A 158 -7.05 6.33 -4.36
C PRO A 158 -7.38 5.43 -3.16
N LEU A 159 -6.56 4.42 -2.91
CA LEU A 159 -6.73 3.46 -1.80
C LEU A 159 -5.77 3.73 -0.65
N LEU A 160 -4.49 3.92 -0.96
CA LEU A 160 -3.42 4.09 0.02
C LEU A 160 -2.61 5.34 -0.26
N LEU A 161 -2.46 6.17 0.77
CA LEU A 161 -1.75 7.45 0.70
C LEU A 161 -0.65 7.52 1.78
N SER A 162 0.43 8.23 1.50
CA SER A 162 1.42 8.58 2.53
C SER A 162 0.84 9.54 3.57
N SER A 163 1.60 9.80 4.63
CA SER A 163 1.26 10.86 5.58
C SER A 163 1.38 12.26 4.97
N THR A 164 1.01 13.28 5.74
CA THR A 164 1.20 14.69 5.38
C THR A 164 2.67 15.15 5.44
N ASN A 165 3.56 14.32 5.97
CA ASN A 165 4.97 14.61 6.13
C ASN A 165 5.79 13.57 5.35
N ALA A 166 5.59 13.55 4.03
CA ALA A 166 6.29 12.66 3.13
C ALA A 166 7.25 13.41 2.20
N LYS A 167 8.14 12.65 1.59
CA LYS A 167 9.14 13.09 0.62
C LYS A 167 9.25 12.04 -0.48
N SER A 168 9.32 12.47 -1.73
CA SER A 168 9.59 11.61 -2.88
C SER A 168 11.04 11.81 -3.31
N THR A 169 11.81 10.73 -3.35
CA THR A 169 13.22 10.74 -3.79
C THR A 169 13.34 9.96 -5.10
N PRO A 170 13.72 10.59 -6.22
CA PRO A 170 13.85 9.90 -7.51
C PRO A 170 15.02 8.90 -7.51
N ALA A 171 14.85 7.79 -8.23
CA ALA A 171 15.94 6.85 -8.50
C ALA A 171 16.75 7.28 -9.75
N PRO A 172 18.05 6.95 -9.84
CA PRO A 172 18.83 6.16 -8.88
C PRO A 172 19.15 6.93 -7.58
N HIS A 173 19.08 6.24 -6.45
CA HIS A 173 19.35 6.82 -5.13
C HIS A 173 20.11 5.84 -4.23
N THR A 174 21.14 6.32 -3.54
CA THR A 174 21.88 5.49 -2.58
C THR A 174 21.13 5.42 -1.25
N VAL A 175 20.72 4.22 -0.86
CA VAL A 175 20.09 3.94 0.43
C VAL A 175 21.17 3.45 1.38
N SER A 176 21.35 4.14 2.51
CA SER A 176 22.40 3.84 3.49
C SER A 176 21.81 3.58 4.87
N LEU A 177 22.34 2.57 5.58
CA LEU A 177 22.06 2.33 7.01
C LEU A 177 22.44 3.54 7.87
N GLY A 178 23.38 4.38 7.41
CA GLY A 178 23.74 5.63 8.11
C GLY A 178 22.54 6.57 8.32
N SER A 179 21.51 6.48 7.48
CA SER A 179 20.28 7.27 7.61
C SER A 179 19.43 6.90 8.85
N LEU A 180 19.64 5.72 9.45
CA LEU A 180 19.03 5.38 10.75
C LEU A 180 19.55 6.23 11.89
N TYR A 181 20.86 6.47 11.87
CA TYR A 181 21.56 7.17 12.94
C TYR A 181 21.44 8.68 12.77
N ASN A 182 21.37 9.16 11.53
CA ASN A 182 21.20 10.55 11.18
C ASN A 182 19.76 10.81 10.73
N ARG A 183 18.88 11.13 11.70
CA ARG A 183 17.47 11.43 11.40
C ARG A 183 17.39 12.55 10.35
N PRO A 184 16.73 12.32 9.21
CA PRO A 184 16.62 13.34 8.18
C PRO A 184 15.83 14.54 8.69
N ASP A 185 16.19 15.75 8.22
CA ASP A 185 15.55 16.99 8.66
C ASP A 185 14.03 16.93 8.32
N PRO A 186 13.14 17.00 9.33
CA PRO A 186 11.70 16.99 9.13
C PRO A 186 11.21 18.06 8.14
N ARG A 187 11.94 19.17 8.01
CA ARG A 187 11.60 20.26 7.07
C ARG A 187 11.72 19.86 5.60
N THR A 188 12.37 18.74 5.29
CA THR A 188 12.48 18.21 3.93
C THR A 188 11.25 17.39 3.52
N PHE A 189 10.43 16.98 4.49
CA PHE A 189 9.19 16.23 4.28
C PHE A 189 8.01 17.19 4.16
N ARG A 190 7.78 17.68 2.93
CA ARG A 190 6.77 18.72 2.64
C ARG A 190 5.60 18.23 1.80
N ILE A 191 5.72 17.04 1.23
CA ILE A 191 4.72 16.50 0.32
C ILE A 191 3.68 15.76 1.15
N LYS A 192 2.42 15.91 0.76
CA LYS A 192 1.27 15.29 1.41
C LYS A 192 0.67 14.25 0.48
N ASP A 193 0.13 13.20 1.08
CA ASP A 193 -0.80 12.29 0.42
C ASP A 193 -0.25 11.72 -0.90
N LEU A 194 1.02 11.28 -0.90
CA LEU A 194 1.61 10.58 -2.03
C LEU A 194 0.87 9.26 -2.24
N LEU A 195 0.37 9.07 -3.46
CA LEU A 195 -0.39 7.89 -3.84
C LEU A 195 0.51 6.67 -3.96
N ALA A 196 0.16 5.60 -3.24
CA ALA A 196 0.88 4.33 -3.25
C ALA A 196 0.03 3.17 -3.78
N GLY A 197 -1.30 3.27 -3.69
CA GLY A 197 -2.24 2.29 -4.20
C GLY A 197 -3.52 2.93 -4.74
N VAL A 198 -4.03 2.42 -5.86
CA VAL A 198 -5.22 2.94 -6.55
C VAL A 198 -6.11 1.81 -7.06
N LEU A 199 -7.42 2.02 -7.04
CA LEU A 199 -8.43 1.16 -7.64
C LEU A 199 -9.00 1.84 -8.89
N LEU A 200 -9.06 1.10 -9.99
CA LEU A 200 -9.63 1.51 -11.26
C LEU A 200 -10.90 0.67 -11.46
N GLU A 201 -12.04 1.30 -11.71
CA GLU A 201 -13.32 0.61 -11.92
C GLU A 201 -14.01 1.14 -13.17
N GLY A 202 -14.63 0.24 -13.93
CA GLY A 202 -15.45 0.63 -15.08
C GLY A 202 -15.19 -0.25 -16.30
N ILE A 203 -15.31 0.36 -17.47
CA ILE A 203 -15.15 -0.32 -18.76
C ILE A 203 -13.79 0.05 -19.35
N PHE A 204 -12.98 -0.96 -19.63
CA PHE A 204 -11.64 -0.82 -20.15
C PHE A 204 -11.63 -1.08 -21.67
N GLU A 205 -10.84 -0.29 -22.39
CA GLU A 205 -10.56 -0.52 -23.80
C GLU A 205 -9.29 -1.37 -23.93
N SER A 206 -9.35 -2.44 -24.72
CA SER A 206 -8.20 -3.32 -24.94
C SER A 206 -7.03 -2.57 -25.55
N THR A 207 -5.83 -2.78 -24.99
CA THR A 207 -4.58 -2.23 -25.56
C THR A 207 -4.30 -2.80 -26.96
N TYR A 208 -4.87 -3.97 -27.25
CA TYR A 208 -4.71 -4.67 -28.51
C TYR A 208 -5.88 -4.45 -29.48
N ALA A 209 -6.88 -3.64 -29.16
CA ALA A 209 -8.06 -3.42 -30.03
C ALA A 209 -7.72 -3.02 -31.47
N ASN A 210 -6.63 -2.25 -31.65
CA ASN A 210 -6.15 -1.76 -32.95
C ASN A 210 -4.79 -2.38 -33.37
N ARG A 211 -4.33 -3.43 -32.67
CA ARG A 211 -3.09 -4.15 -32.99
C ARG A 211 -3.42 -5.52 -33.56
N ILE A 212 -2.55 -6.02 -34.45
CA ILE A 212 -2.65 -7.41 -34.92
C ILE A 212 -2.29 -8.31 -33.73
N ALA A 213 -3.18 -9.25 -33.37
CA ALA A 213 -2.93 -10.22 -32.33
C ALA A 213 -1.57 -10.93 -32.59
N PRO A 214 -0.77 -11.24 -31.55
CA PRO A 214 0.54 -11.85 -31.74
C PRO A 214 0.46 -13.09 -32.63
N ARG A 215 1.32 -13.22 -33.65
CA ARG A 215 1.30 -14.37 -34.59
C ARG A 215 1.31 -15.75 -33.90
N LYS A 216 1.88 -15.84 -32.70
CA LYS A 216 1.90 -17.06 -31.87
C LYS A 216 0.53 -17.43 -31.31
N ALA A 217 -0.40 -16.49 -31.20
CA ALA A 217 -1.72 -16.66 -30.59
C ALA A 217 -2.70 -17.47 -31.47
N GLY A 218 -2.42 -17.59 -32.76
CA GLY A 218 -3.26 -18.32 -33.72
C GLY A 218 -4.60 -17.61 -34.00
N ASN A 219 -5.27 -18.00 -35.09
CA ASN A 219 -6.53 -17.39 -35.56
C ASN A 219 -7.76 -17.66 -34.65
N ALA A 220 -7.56 -18.20 -33.45
CA ALA A 220 -8.64 -18.78 -32.63
C ALA A 220 -8.91 -18.02 -31.31
N LEU A 221 -8.27 -16.89 -31.07
CA LEU A 221 -8.48 -16.12 -29.84
C LEU A 221 -9.53 -15.01 -30.05
N PRO A 222 -10.54 -14.93 -29.17
CA PRO A 222 -11.47 -13.80 -29.20
C PRO A 222 -10.66 -12.53 -28.91
N GLN A 223 -10.81 -11.54 -29.78
CA GLN A 223 -10.26 -10.20 -29.57
C GLN A 223 -11.39 -9.29 -29.11
N ILE A 224 -11.63 -9.32 -27.80
CA ILE A 224 -12.61 -8.46 -27.16
C ILE A 224 -11.99 -7.05 -27.10
N LYS A 225 -12.74 -6.06 -27.60
CA LYS A 225 -12.26 -4.67 -27.73
C LYS A 225 -12.56 -3.82 -26.50
N GLU A 226 -13.65 -4.13 -25.82
CA GLU A 226 -14.14 -3.42 -24.64
C GLU A 226 -14.53 -4.43 -23.58
N SER A 227 -14.19 -4.16 -22.34
CA SER A 227 -14.44 -5.06 -21.22
C SER A 227 -15.89 -5.02 -20.75
N ALA A 228 -16.33 -6.09 -20.09
CA ALA A 228 -17.42 -5.95 -19.12
C ALA A 228 -16.98 -5.01 -17.97
N PRO A 229 -17.91 -4.41 -17.19
CA PRO A 229 -17.55 -3.68 -15.98
C PRO A 229 -16.66 -4.55 -15.08
N THR A 230 -15.44 -4.09 -14.86
CA THR A 230 -14.43 -4.81 -14.08
C THR A 230 -13.59 -3.80 -13.29
N SER A 231 -12.63 -4.31 -12.52
CA SER A 231 -11.78 -3.51 -11.67
C SER A 231 -10.32 -3.95 -11.72
N ILE A 232 -9.41 -2.97 -11.63
CA ILE A 232 -7.97 -3.18 -11.51
C ILE A 232 -7.47 -2.45 -10.28
N ALA A 233 -6.80 -3.14 -9.37
CA ALA A 233 -6.06 -2.50 -8.29
C ALA A 233 -4.56 -2.49 -8.62
N VAL A 234 -3.89 -1.37 -8.39
CA VAL A 234 -2.45 -1.21 -8.62
C VAL A 234 -1.80 -0.67 -7.37
N PHE A 235 -0.77 -1.36 -6.90
CA PHE A 235 0.10 -1.00 -5.79
C PHE A 235 1.55 -0.91 -6.28
N SER A 236 2.24 0.12 -5.81
CA SER A 236 3.62 0.47 -6.18
C SER A 236 4.69 -0.20 -5.30
N ASP A 237 4.30 -1.30 -4.65
CA ASP A 237 5.15 -2.10 -3.77
C ASP A 237 4.68 -3.56 -3.82
N GLY A 238 5.59 -4.42 -4.26
CA GLY A 238 5.49 -5.86 -4.37
C GLY A 238 5.58 -6.60 -3.03
N ASP A 239 6.17 -5.98 -2.01
CA ASP A 239 6.40 -6.56 -0.69
C ASP A 239 5.22 -6.33 0.28
N ILE A 240 4.21 -5.52 -0.07
CA ILE A 240 2.97 -5.35 0.73
C ILE A 240 2.31 -6.69 1.06
N ILE A 241 2.37 -7.65 0.14
CA ILE A 241 1.77 -8.98 0.26
C ILE A 241 2.76 -10.06 0.73
N ARG A 242 3.96 -9.67 1.17
CA ARG A 242 5.01 -10.59 1.61
C ARG A 242 4.91 -10.87 3.11
N ASN A 243 4.75 -12.14 3.47
CA ASN A 243 4.80 -12.56 4.87
C ASN A 243 6.22 -12.48 5.43
N GLN A 244 6.36 -12.01 6.66
CA GLN A 244 7.58 -12.22 7.43
C GLN A 244 7.71 -13.70 7.82
N VAL A 245 8.94 -14.16 7.99
CA VAL A 245 9.23 -15.51 8.52
C VAL A 245 9.65 -15.44 9.97
N ASN A 246 9.23 -16.42 10.78
CA ASN A 246 9.58 -16.48 12.19
C ASN A 246 11.08 -16.71 12.38
N LEU A 247 11.73 -15.79 13.12
CA LEU A 247 13.14 -15.87 13.49
C LEU A 247 13.35 -15.86 15.02
N ILE A 248 12.38 -15.30 15.76
CA ILE A 248 12.54 -14.97 17.18
C ILE A 248 11.76 -15.93 18.08
N ASN A 249 10.53 -16.30 17.72
CA ASN A 249 9.66 -17.08 18.61
C ASN A 249 10.18 -18.54 18.70
N PRO A 250 10.61 -19.02 19.88
CA PRO A 250 11.08 -20.39 20.05
C PRO A 250 9.96 -21.44 19.99
N GLU A 251 8.70 -21.04 20.12
CA GLU A 251 7.53 -21.95 20.07
C GLU A 251 7.14 -22.34 18.64
N LEU A 252 7.57 -21.54 17.65
CA LEU A 252 7.30 -21.79 16.25
C LEU A 252 8.58 -22.22 15.53
N PRO A 253 8.51 -23.18 14.58
CA PRO A 253 9.64 -23.49 13.70
C PRO A 253 10.23 -22.24 13.06
N ARG A 254 11.57 -22.14 13.07
CA ARG A 254 12.27 -21.08 12.33
C ARG A 254 11.93 -21.19 10.84
N GLY A 255 11.62 -20.06 10.22
CA GLY A 255 11.23 -20.01 8.82
C GLY A 255 9.73 -20.21 8.55
N GLN A 256 8.91 -20.48 9.58
CA GLN A 256 7.45 -20.53 9.39
C GLN A 256 6.92 -19.13 9.02
N PRO A 257 6.06 -19.00 7.99
CA PRO A 257 5.45 -17.71 7.66
C PRO A 257 4.53 -17.25 8.79
N LEU A 258 4.69 -15.99 9.19
CA LEU A 258 3.84 -15.30 10.14
C LEU A 258 2.62 -14.71 9.41
N PRO A 259 1.54 -14.33 10.13
CA PRO A 259 0.42 -13.61 9.52
C PRO A 259 0.90 -12.41 8.70
N LEU A 260 0.25 -12.15 7.57
CA LEU A 260 0.62 -11.03 6.71
C LEU A 260 0.42 -9.72 7.48
N GLY A 261 1.38 -8.80 7.40
CA GLY A 261 1.34 -7.56 8.17
C GLY A 261 1.79 -7.68 9.63
N PHE A 262 2.10 -8.87 10.15
CA PHE A 262 2.66 -9.01 11.49
C PHE A 262 4.16 -8.68 11.50
N ASP A 263 4.58 -7.80 12.40
CA ASP A 263 5.99 -7.52 12.67
C ASP A 263 6.47 -8.15 13.98
N GLN A 264 7.32 -9.18 13.88
CA GLN A 264 7.81 -9.94 15.02
C GLN A 264 8.73 -9.14 15.96
N TYR A 265 9.32 -8.04 15.49
CA TYR A 265 10.21 -7.23 16.32
C TYR A 265 9.42 -6.25 17.21
N THR A 266 8.33 -5.70 16.69
CA THR A 266 7.49 -4.73 17.41
C THR A 266 6.22 -5.36 18.00
N ASN A 267 5.88 -6.59 17.61
CA ASN A 267 4.60 -7.26 17.89
C ASN A 267 3.38 -6.46 17.41
N ILE A 268 3.53 -5.68 16.34
CA ILE A 268 2.45 -4.91 15.74
C ILE A 268 1.84 -5.69 14.58
N GLN A 269 0.51 -5.73 14.51
CA GLN A 269 -0.26 -6.20 13.36
C GLN A 269 -0.65 -4.99 12.49
N TYR A 270 -0.09 -4.90 11.29
CA TYR A 270 -0.46 -3.92 10.26
C TYR A 270 -1.66 -4.40 9.45
N GLY A 271 -2.33 -3.50 8.73
CA GLY A 271 -3.53 -3.80 7.94
C GLY A 271 -3.29 -4.48 6.59
N ASN A 272 -2.13 -5.13 6.38
CA ASN A 272 -1.75 -5.71 5.09
C ASN A 272 -2.59 -6.94 4.74
N ASP A 273 -2.95 -7.77 5.72
CA ASP A 273 -3.85 -8.92 5.54
C ASP A 273 -5.27 -8.48 5.22
N ASP A 274 -5.80 -7.58 6.05
CA ASP A 274 -7.13 -7.01 5.91
C ASP A 274 -7.28 -6.26 4.58
N LEU A 275 -6.23 -5.56 4.11
CA LEU A 275 -6.21 -4.93 2.79
C LEU A 275 -6.45 -5.95 1.68
N LEU A 276 -5.69 -7.04 1.66
CA LEU A 276 -5.79 -8.04 0.60
C LEU A 276 -7.15 -8.75 0.63
N MET A 277 -7.64 -9.09 1.82
CA MET A 277 -8.94 -9.74 1.99
C MET A 277 -10.09 -8.83 1.61
N ASN A 278 -10.15 -7.61 2.16
CA ASN A 278 -11.24 -6.67 1.87
C ASN A 278 -11.24 -6.24 0.39
N LEU A 279 -10.06 -6.09 -0.22
CA LEU A 279 -9.98 -5.75 -1.64
C LEU A 279 -10.41 -6.92 -2.53
N THR A 280 -10.02 -8.15 -2.18
CA THR A 280 -10.47 -9.36 -2.89
C THR A 280 -11.97 -9.52 -2.79
N ASP A 281 -12.52 -9.40 -1.58
CA ASP A 281 -13.96 -9.47 -1.35
C ASP A 281 -14.68 -8.37 -2.12
N TYR A 282 -14.18 -7.12 -2.09
CA TYR A 282 -14.81 -6.01 -2.79
C TYR A 282 -14.80 -6.19 -4.31
N MET A 283 -13.67 -6.62 -4.87
CA MET A 283 -13.54 -6.81 -6.33
C MET A 283 -14.35 -8.00 -6.84
N LEU A 284 -14.67 -8.97 -5.99
CA LEU A 284 -15.48 -10.16 -6.34
C LEU A 284 -16.94 -10.07 -5.84
N ASP A 285 -17.33 -9.02 -5.13
CA ASP A 285 -18.67 -8.86 -4.56
C ASP A 285 -19.63 -8.22 -5.56
N ASP A 286 -20.33 -9.07 -6.32
CA ASP A 286 -21.39 -8.64 -7.26
C ASP A 286 -22.61 -7.99 -6.58
N ARG A 287 -22.72 -8.02 -5.24
CA ARG A 287 -23.95 -7.67 -4.51
C ARG A 287 -23.84 -6.37 -3.71
N GLY A 288 -22.68 -5.70 -3.69
CA GLY A 288 -22.48 -4.44 -2.97
C GLY A 288 -22.67 -4.55 -1.44
N LEU A 289 -22.51 -5.76 -0.88
CA LEU A 289 -22.68 -6.04 0.54
C LEU A 289 -21.59 -5.36 1.38
N MET A 290 -20.41 -5.14 0.79
CA MET A 290 -19.33 -4.41 1.45
C MET A 290 -19.66 -2.94 1.72
N GLU A 291 -20.42 -2.26 0.85
CA GLU A 291 -20.80 -0.86 1.08
C GLU A 291 -21.61 -0.68 2.38
N THR A 292 -22.36 -1.71 2.78
CA THR A 292 -23.23 -1.68 3.97
C THR A 292 -22.48 -1.92 5.29
N ARG A 293 -21.22 -2.41 5.24
CA ARG A 293 -20.39 -2.68 6.43
C ARG A 293 -19.70 -1.44 6.99
N THR A 294 -19.66 -0.34 6.25
CA THR A 294 -18.97 0.91 6.62
C THR A 294 -19.74 1.70 7.68
N ARG A 295 -19.94 1.14 8.87
CA ARG A 295 -20.34 1.93 10.04
C ARG A 295 -19.09 2.68 10.50
N ASP A 296 -19.02 3.97 10.17
CA ASP A 296 -17.96 4.91 10.57
C ASP A 296 -17.59 4.76 12.06
N ILE A 297 -16.57 3.96 12.36
CA ILE A 297 -15.87 4.07 13.64
C ILE A 297 -14.73 5.03 13.34
N LYS A 298 -14.99 6.33 13.50
CA LYS A 298 -13.94 7.36 13.43
C LYS A 298 -12.96 7.13 14.58
N LEU A 299 -11.98 6.25 14.37
CA LEU A 299 -10.77 6.23 15.18
C LEU A 299 -10.05 7.54 14.89
N ARG A 300 -10.28 8.53 15.75
CA ARG A 300 -9.48 9.76 15.78
C ARG A 300 -8.07 9.34 16.19
N LEU A 301 -7.23 9.05 15.20
CA LEU A 301 -5.81 8.85 15.41
C LEU A 301 -5.27 10.05 16.20
N LEU A 302 -4.59 9.75 17.31
CA LEU A 302 -4.04 10.77 18.19
C LEU A 302 -2.88 11.44 17.45
N ASN A 303 -2.99 12.75 17.20
CA ASN A 303 -1.93 13.51 16.53
C ASN A 303 -0.77 13.75 17.51
N GLU A 304 0.28 12.94 17.39
CA GLU A 304 1.46 12.98 18.28
C GLU A 304 2.23 14.32 18.20
N ASP A 305 2.21 15.00 17.05
CA ASP A 305 2.81 16.33 16.88
C ASP A 305 2.06 17.40 17.66
N LYS A 306 0.72 17.32 17.69
CA LYS A 306 -0.10 18.21 18.51
C LYS A 306 0.10 17.92 20.00
N LEU A 307 0.25 16.64 20.36
CA LEU A 307 0.50 16.22 21.74
C LEU A 307 1.84 16.76 22.24
N SER A 308 2.92 16.65 21.45
CA SER A 308 4.25 17.14 21.86
C SER A 308 4.30 18.65 22.00
N ASN A 309 3.67 19.40 21.08
CA ASN A 309 3.66 20.86 21.09
C ASN A 309 2.71 21.45 22.15
N GLU A 310 1.56 20.82 22.41
CA GLU A 310 0.57 21.32 23.37
C GLU A 310 0.68 20.67 24.76
N ALA A 311 1.54 19.65 24.95
CA ALA A 311 1.66 18.94 26.22
C ALA A 311 1.91 19.85 27.42
N ALA A 312 2.77 20.87 27.27
CA ALA A 312 3.07 21.82 28.33
C ALA A 312 1.82 22.63 28.75
N LYS A 313 1.02 23.06 27.76
CA LYS A 313 -0.24 23.77 27.99
C LYS A 313 -1.25 22.89 28.72
N TRP A 314 -1.45 21.66 28.25
CA TRP A 314 -2.41 20.73 28.86
C TRP A 314 -2.00 20.26 30.26
N LYS A 315 -0.70 20.05 30.50
CA LYS A 315 -0.16 19.79 31.84
C LYS A 315 -0.39 20.97 32.78
N ALA A 316 -0.12 22.19 32.35
CA ALA A 316 -0.34 23.39 33.16
C ALA A 316 -1.81 23.57 33.54
N ILE A 317 -2.74 23.35 32.60
CA ILE A 317 -4.18 23.40 32.87
C ILE A 317 -4.57 22.34 33.91
N ASN A 318 -4.14 21.09 33.73
CA ASN A 318 -4.51 20.01 34.65
C ASN A 318 -3.93 20.16 36.06
N VAL A 319 -2.80 20.86 36.22
CA VAL A 319 -2.22 21.16 37.54
C VAL A 319 -2.86 22.38 38.18
N ALA A 320 -3.02 23.48 37.44
CA ALA A 320 -3.53 24.73 37.99
C ALA A 320 -5.05 24.72 38.25
N LEU A 321 -5.83 24.03 37.41
CA LEU A 321 -7.29 24.05 37.49
C LEU A 321 -7.83 23.48 38.82
N PRO A 322 -7.35 22.33 39.34
CA PRO A 322 -7.78 21.83 40.65
C PRO A 322 -7.40 22.75 41.81
N GLU A 323 -6.21 23.34 41.78
CA GLU A 323 -5.74 24.25 42.84
C GLU A 323 -6.57 25.54 42.88
N VAL A 324 -6.87 26.12 41.72
CA VAL A 324 -7.74 27.30 41.61
C VAL A 324 -9.16 26.97 42.10
N LEU A 325 -9.71 25.82 41.73
CA LEU A 325 -11.02 25.38 42.21
C LEU A 325 -11.06 25.23 43.73
N LEU A 326 -10.04 24.64 44.34
CA LEU A 326 -9.94 24.51 45.80
C LEU A 326 -9.87 25.88 46.49
N LEU A 327 -9.06 26.81 45.98
CA LEU A 327 -8.98 28.17 46.51
C LEU A 327 -10.30 28.94 46.37
N LEU A 328 -11.00 28.75 45.26
CA LEU A 328 -12.30 29.38 45.01
C LEU A 328 -13.38 28.84 45.96
N VAL A 329 -13.41 27.53 46.19
CA VAL A 329 -14.31 26.91 47.19
C VAL A 329 -13.96 27.38 48.60
N ALA A 330 -12.67 27.37 48.97
CA ALA A 330 -12.22 27.81 50.29
C ALA A 330 -12.56 29.28 50.56
N SER A 331 -12.38 30.16 49.58
CA SER A 331 -12.71 31.58 49.69
C SER A 331 -14.23 31.82 49.77
N LEU A 332 -15.03 31.14 48.96
CA LEU A 332 -16.49 31.18 49.05
C LEU A 332 -17.01 30.71 50.42
N LEU A 333 -16.47 29.61 50.94
CA LEU A 333 -16.83 29.11 52.28
C LEU A 333 -16.44 30.10 53.38
N THR A 334 -15.28 30.75 53.26
CA THR A 334 -14.83 31.77 54.22
C THR A 334 -15.73 33.00 54.21
N LEU A 335 -16.14 33.47 53.03
CA LEU A 335 -17.06 34.60 52.88
C LEU A 335 -18.46 34.26 53.42
N TYR A 336 -18.97 33.05 53.14
CA TYR A 336 -20.23 32.57 53.70
C TYR A 336 -20.19 32.50 55.23
N ARG A 337 -19.10 31.96 55.80
CA ARG A 337 -18.91 31.86 57.25
C ARG A 337 -18.83 33.23 57.90
N ARG A 338 -18.13 34.20 57.30
CA ARG A 338 -18.10 35.60 57.78
C ARG A 338 -19.48 36.24 57.78
N ARG A 339 -20.34 35.98 56.79
CA ARG A 339 -21.71 36.53 56.75
C ARG A 339 -22.66 35.88 57.76
N LYS A 340 -22.47 34.59 58.10
CA LYS A 340 -23.37 33.85 58.98
C LYS A 340 -23.02 33.94 60.48
N TYR A 341 -21.75 34.11 60.83
CA TYR A 341 -21.27 34.04 62.22
C TYR A 341 -20.63 35.33 62.76
N ALA A 342 -20.55 36.42 61.97
CA ALA A 342 -20.06 37.72 62.44
C ALA A 342 -21.19 38.64 62.93
N ARG A 343 -22.13 38.08 63.70
CA ARG A 343 -23.16 38.85 64.41
C ARG A 343 -23.12 38.52 65.88
#